data_AF-A0A830BBA7-F1
#
_entry.id   AF-A0A830BBA7-F1
#
_cell.length_a   1.000
_cell.length_b   1.000
_cell.length_c   1.000
_cell.angle_alpha   90.00
_cell.angle_beta   90.00
_cell.angle_gamma   90.00
#
_symmetry.space_group_name_H-M   'P 1'
#
loop_
_entity.id
_entity.type
_entity.pdbx_description
1 polymer ?
#
loop_
_entity_poly.entity_id
_entity_poly.type
_entity_poly.pdbx_seq_one_letter_code
_entity_poly.pdbx_strand_id
1 'polypeptide(L)'
;MLFFSCTLFITLVLSVHLLFYFPIISSFLSLSEVISPPIPSFCDLCIFSLHNIMYSDDRECQIGCKRSWDWIKMGRVAECDFQKLRKPYESNLLNGSWVVIAGDSQAKLMVVSFLELLMRSESVGRLRSDLFMRHNDYSMVVQNIGMKLDFISLLMLGI
;
A
#
# COMPACT_ATOMS: atom_id res chain seq x y z
N MET A 1 10.14 -36.56 -17.40
CA MET A 1 9.74 -36.11 -16.04
C MET A 1 10.02 -34.62 -15.78
N LEU A 2 11.09 -34.01 -16.31
CA LEU A 2 11.40 -32.58 -16.09
C LEU A 2 10.42 -31.57 -16.73
N PHE A 3 9.90 -31.86 -17.93
CA PHE A 3 8.97 -30.97 -18.63
C PHE A 3 7.62 -30.81 -17.91
N PHE A 4 7.11 -31.88 -17.29
CA PHE A 4 5.86 -31.84 -16.54
C PHE A 4 5.99 -31.00 -15.26
N SER A 5 7.13 -31.09 -14.59
CA SER A 5 7.46 -30.28 -13.41
C SER A 5 7.55 -28.78 -13.74
N CYS A 6 8.19 -28.44 -14.86
CA CYS A 6 8.35 -27.05 -15.28
C CYS A 6 7.01 -26.39 -15.64
N THR A 7 6.16 -27.09 -16.39
CA THR A 7 4.82 -26.57 -16.73
C THR A 7 3.95 -26.39 -15.49
N LEU A 8 3.98 -27.32 -14.54
CA LEU A 8 3.23 -27.21 -13.27
C LEU A 8 3.72 -26.03 -12.42
N PHE A 9 5.02 -25.78 -12.39
CA PHE A 9 5.59 -24.66 -11.65
C PHE A 9 5.16 -23.32 -12.27
N ILE A 10 5.23 -23.20 -13.60
CA ILE A 10 4.82 -21.99 -14.32
C ILE A 10 3.32 -21.73 -14.15
N THR A 11 2.47 -22.76 -14.25
CA THR A 11 1.02 -22.60 -14.06
C THR A 11 0.68 -22.22 -12.62
N LEU A 12 1.37 -22.78 -11.62
CA LEU A 12 1.17 -22.42 -10.22
C LEU A 12 1.56 -20.96 -9.94
N VAL A 13 2.72 -20.52 -10.43
CA VAL A 13 3.19 -19.12 -10.30
C VAL A 13 2.20 -18.16 -10.95
N LEU A 14 1.79 -18.43 -12.20
CA LEU A 14 0.80 -17.60 -12.90
C LEU A 14 -0.54 -17.57 -12.17
N SER A 15 -0.99 -18.71 -11.62
CA SER A 15 -2.26 -18.78 -10.88
C SER A 15 -2.22 -17.96 -9.60
N VAL A 16 -1.12 -18.01 -8.84
CA VAL A 16 -0.96 -17.20 -7.62
C VAL A 16 -0.90 -15.71 -7.96
N HIS A 17 -0.18 -15.31 -9.00
CA HIS A 17 -0.12 -13.90 -9.42
C HIS A 17 -1.46 -13.40 -9.96
N LEU A 18 -2.21 -14.20 -10.71
CA LEU A 18 -3.54 -13.84 -11.20
C LEU A 18 -4.58 -13.77 -10.07
N LEU A 19 -4.44 -14.58 -9.01
CA LEU A 19 -5.30 -14.55 -7.82
C LEU A 19 -5.27 -13.16 -7.14
N PHE A 20 -4.11 -12.50 -7.10
CA PHE A 20 -3.98 -11.16 -6.53
C PHE A 20 -4.55 -10.05 -7.43
N TYR A 21 -4.67 -10.31 -8.74
CA TYR A 21 -5.21 -9.34 -9.70
C TYR A 21 -6.72 -9.45 -9.90
N PHE A 22 -7.33 -10.62 -9.65
CA PHE A 22 -8.77 -10.83 -9.79
C PHE A 22 -9.44 -11.21 -8.46
N PRO A 23 -10.18 -10.29 -7.81
CA PRO A 23 -10.92 -10.59 -6.57
C PRO A 23 -12.08 -11.61 -6.77
N ILE A 24 -12.40 -11.95 -8.02
CA ILE A 24 -13.53 -12.80 -8.43
C ILE A 24 -13.33 -14.28 -8.06
N ILE A 25 -12.10 -14.75 -7.82
CA ILE A 25 -11.85 -16.19 -7.55
C ILE A 25 -12.01 -16.55 -6.06
N SER A 26 -12.03 -15.55 -5.17
CA SER A 26 -12.32 -15.77 -3.74
C SER A 26 -13.71 -16.39 -3.52
N SER A 27 -14.68 -16.10 -4.38
CA SER A 27 -16.02 -16.68 -4.33
C SER A 27 -16.10 -18.12 -4.81
N PHE A 28 -15.10 -18.63 -5.55
CA PHE A 28 -15.09 -20.01 -6.07
C PHE A 28 -14.36 -21.00 -5.16
N LEU A 29 -13.47 -20.52 -4.28
CA LEU A 29 -12.79 -21.37 -3.28
C LEU A 29 -13.61 -21.57 -1.99
N SER A 30 -14.81 -20.98 -1.91
CA SER A 30 -15.80 -21.25 -0.85
C SER A 30 -16.48 -22.61 -1.06
N LEU A 31 -15.71 -23.68 -1.23
CA LEU A 31 -16.20 -25.06 -1.10
C LEU A 31 -15.95 -25.51 0.34
N SER A 32 -16.75 -24.98 1.25
CA SER A 32 -17.02 -25.62 2.53
C SER A 32 -18.33 -25.07 3.07
N GLU A 33 -19.37 -25.89 3.03
CA GLU A 33 -20.55 -25.72 3.88
C GLU A 33 -20.10 -25.81 5.34
N VAL A 34 -19.59 -24.71 5.88
CA VAL A 34 -19.46 -24.51 7.31
C VAL A 34 -20.20 -23.23 7.63
N ILE A 35 -21.30 -23.42 8.36
CA ILE A 35 -22.19 -22.40 8.93
C ILE A 35 -21.33 -21.22 9.41
N SER A 36 -21.28 -20.18 8.59
CA SER A 36 -20.57 -18.94 8.91
C SER A 36 -21.62 -17.87 9.23
N PRO A 37 -21.36 -16.96 10.19
CA PRO A 37 -22.23 -15.81 10.44
C PRO A 37 -22.41 -15.01 9.13
N PRO A 38 -23.51 -14.25 8.99
CA PRO A 38 -23.83 -13.56 7.74
C PRO A 38 -22.61 -12.80 7.25
N ILE A 39 -22.04 -13.24 6.12
CA ILE A 39 -20.95 -12.55 5.45
C ILE A 39 -21.49 -11.15 5.14
N PRO A 40 -20.93 -10.07 5.70
CA PRO A 40 -21.33 -8.73 5.30
C PRO A 40 -21.17 -8.65 3.80
N SER A 41 -22.22 -8.14 3.14
CA SER A 41 -22.28 -8.16 1.69
C SER A 41 -21.00 -7.57 1.12
N PHE A 42 -20.39 -8.25 0.15
CA PHE A 42 -19.15 -7.78 -0.50
C PHE A 42 -19.29 -6.37 -1.12
N CYS A 43 -20.52 -5.85 -1.20
CA CYS A 43 -20.89 -4.49 -1.55
C CYS A 43 -20.46 -3.43 -0.51
N ASP A 44 -20.19 -3.81 0.74
CA ASP A 44 -19.93 -2.89 1.87
C ASP A 44 -18.45 -2.51 2.04
N LEU A 45 -17.54 -3.06 1.23
CA LEU A 45 -16.11 -2.84 1.39
C LEU A 45 -15.64 -1.66 0.52
N CYS A 46 -15.69 -0.46 1.11
CA CYS A 46 -15.16 0.77 0.53
C CYS A 46 -13.72 0.63 0.00
N ILE A 47 -12.92 -0.28 0.56
CA ILE A 47 -11.52 -0.50 0.15
C ILE A 47 -11.33 -0.73 -1.35
N PHE A 48 -12.29 -1.38 -2.02
CA PHE A 48 -12.21 -1.61 -3.47
C PHE A 48 -12.36 -0.33 -4.29
N SER A 49 -12.94 0.71 -3.70
CA SER A 49 -13.12 2.03 -4.32
C SER A 49 -11.99 3.01 -4.04
N LEU A 50 -10.95 2.58 -3.29
CA LEU A 50 -9.85 3.45 -2.86
C LEU A 50 -9.05 4.04 -4.04
N HIS A 51 -8.97 3.30 -5.15
CA HIS A 51 -8.26 3.71 -6.36
C HIS A 51 -9.08 4.63 -7.30
N ASN A 52 -10.35 4.89 -6.98
CA ASN A 52 -11.22 5.76 -7.76
C ASN A 52 -10.93 7.23 -7.45
N ILE A 53 -9.88 7.75 -8.08
CA ILE A 53 -9.39 9.11 -7.91
C ILE A 53 -9.48 9.90 -9.22
N MET A 54 -9.64 11.21 -9.09
CA MET A 54 -9.61 12.17 -10.18
C MET A 54 -8.37 13.05 -10.02
N TYR A 55 -7.55 13.11 -11.06
CA TYR A 55 -6.42 14.03 -11.14
C TYR A 55 -6.90 15.39 -11.63
N SER A 56 -6.44 16.45 -10.99
CA SER A 56 -6.64 17.82 -11.45
C SER A 56 -5.27 18.36 -11.87
N ASP A 57 -5.11 18.57 -13.17
CA ASP A 57 -3.98 19.27 -13.73
C ASP A 57 -4.30 20.77 -13.76
N ASP A 58 -3.43 21.59 -13.17
CA ASP A 58 -3.46 23.03 -13.39
C ASP A 58 -3.08 23.28 -14.85
N ARG A 59 -4.06 23.72 -15.65
CA ARG A 59 -3.97 23.87 -17.10
C ARG A 59 -2.96 24.92 -17.58
N GLU A 60 -2.29 25.64 -16.66
CA GLU A 60 -1.39 26.76 -16.96
C GLU A 60 0.10 26.50 -16.64
N CYS A 61 0.51 25.26 -16.38
CA CYS A 61 1.82 25.04 -15.77
C CYS A 61 2.83 24.36 -16.71
N GLN A 62 3.85 25.13 -17.10
CA GLN A 62 4.81 24.70 -18.14
C GLN A 62 5.96 23.82 -17.63
N ILE A 63 6.34 23.84 -16.35
CA ILE A 63 7.32 22.90 -15.74
C ILE A 63 7.11 22.87 -14.21
N GLY A 64 7.13 21.68 -13.61
CA GLY A 64 7.21 21.51 -12.14
C GLY A 64 5.89 21.48 -11.38
N CYS A 65 4.76 21.29 -12.07
CA CYS A 65 3.47 21.39 -11.42
C CYS A 65 3.17 20.28 -10.42
N LYS A 66 2.65 20.69 -9.27
CA LYS A 66 2.21 19.79 -8.22
C LYS A 66 0.85 19.21 -8.62
N ARG A 67 0.87 18.07 -9.30
CA ARG A 67 -0.36 17.32 -9.62
C ARG A 67 -1.14 17.08 -8.33
N SER A 68 -2.39 17.52 -8.32
CA SER A 68 -3.30 17.27 -7.23
C SER A 68 -4.27 16.15 -7.63
N TRP A 69 -4.66 15.35 -6.67
CA TRP A 69 -5.65 14.30 -6.87
C TRP A 69 -6.65 14.37 -5.71
N ASP A 70 -7.90 13.99 -5.97
CA ASP A 70 -8.89 13.74 -4.92
C ASP A 70 -9.76 12.54 -5.28
N TRP A 71 -10.41 11.92 -4.29
CA TRP A 71 -11.40 10.88 -4.57
C TRP A 71 -12.60 11.47 -5.31
N ILE A 72 -13.17 10.68 -6.21
CA ILE A 72 -14.37 11.04 -6.97
C ILE A 72 -15.51 11.31 -5.98
N LYS A 73 -16.15 12.48 -6.08
CA LYS A 73 -17.23 12.91 -5.16
C LYS A 73 -18.62 12.40 -5.58
N MET A 74 -18.69 11.28 -6.30
CA MET A 74 -19.93 10.74 -6.87
C MET A 74 -20.00 9.22 -6.66
N GLY A 75 -21.22 8.70 -6.56
CA GLY A 75 -21.48 7.26 -6.39
C GLY A 75 -20.91 6.71 -5.08
N ARG A 76 -20.59 5.41 -5.08
CA ARG A 76 -20.10 4.67 -3.90
C ARG A 76 -18.88 5.31 -3.21
N VAL A 77 -18.01 5.97 -3.97
CA VAL A 77 -16.80 6.62 -3.43
C VAL A 77 -17.15 7.76 -2.48
N ALA A 78 -18.25 8.48 -2.75
CA ALA A 78 -18.71 9.59 -1.91
C ALA A 78 -19.25 9.10 -0.57
N GLU A 79 -19.86 7.93 -0.53
CA GLU A 79 -20.41 7.31 0.69
C GLU A 79 -19.32 6.74 1.62
N CYS A 80 -18.12 6.52 1.08
CA CYS A 80 -17.00 5.94 1.81
C CYS A 80 -16.24 6.92 2.73
N ASP A 81 -16.55 8.22 2.65
CA ASP A 81 -15.97 9.27 3.49
C ASP A 81 -14.44 9.18 3.64
N PHE A 82 -13.73 8.86 2.55
CA PHE A 82 -12.28 8.76 2.55
C PHE A 82 -11.63 10.07 2.99
N GLN A 83 -10.73 9.96 3.98
CA GLN A 83 -9.97 11.10 4.48
C GLN A 83 -8.53 11.02 4.00
N LYS A 84 -8.03 12.13 3.45
CA LYS A 84 -6.59 12.26 3.19
C LYS A 84 -5.88 12.46 4.51
N LEU A 85 -4.79 11.73 4.69
CA LEU A 85 -3.83 12.02 5.73
C LEU A 85 -3.31 13.46 5.54
N ARG A 86 -3.40 14.27 6.61
CA ARG A 86 -2.84 15.63 6.66
C ARG A 86 -1.99 15.80 7.93
N LYS A 87 -0.84 16.47 7.76
CA LYS A 87 0.16 16.79 8.80
C LYS A 87 -0.36 17.06 10.23
N PRO A 88 -1.38 17.91 10.49
CA PRO A 88 -1.79 18.22 11.86
C PRO A 88 -2.57 17.10 12.57
N TYR A 89 -3.18 16.16 11.84
CA TYR A 89 -3.96 15.05 12.43
C TYR A 89 -3.14 13.75 12.56
N GLU A 90 -2.07 13.66 11.78
CA GLU A 90 -1.19 12.49 11.67
C GLU A 90 -0.40 12.19 12.95
N SER A 91 0.08 13.24 13.63
CA SER A 91 0.93 13.09 14.81
C SER A 91 0.21 12.42 15.97
N ASN A 92 -1.11 12.59 16.09
CA ASN A 92 -1.89 12.01 17.16
C ASN A 92 -2.28 10.55 16.88
N LEU A 93 -2.60 10.22 15.62
CA LEU A 93 -2.95 8.85 15.22
C LEU A 93 -1.75 7.90 15.38
N LEU A 94 -0.55 8.39 15.11
CA LEU A 94 0.68 7.60 15.11
C LEU A 94 1.55 7.83 16.36
N ASN A 95 1.02 8.54 17.35
CA ASN A 95 1.79 8.83 18.57
C ASN A 95 2.13 7.54 19.32
N GLY A 96 3.41 7.27 19.51
CA GLY A 96 3.89 6.06 20.21
C GLY A 96 3.58 4.74 19.48
N SER A 97 3.18 4.79 18.21
CA SER A 97 2.86 3.58 17.45
C SER A 97 4.12 2.92 16.87
N TRP A 98 3.98 1.64 16.52
CA TRP A 98 4.99 0.89 15.79
C TRP A 98 4.43 0.48 14.43
N VAL A 99 5.04 0.99 13.36
CA VAL A 99 4.66 0.70 11.98
C VAL A 99 5.72 -0.20 11.37
N VAL A 100 5.30 -1.35 10.84
CA VAL A 100 6.17 -2.31 10.14
C VAL A 100 5.73 -2.41 8.69
N ILE A 101 6.66 -2.21 7.76
CA ILE A 101 6.42 -2.31 6.31
C ILE A 101 7.35 -3.37 5.75
N ALA A 102 6.79 -4.49 5.28
CA ALA A 102 7.55 -5.52 4.60
C ALA A 102 7.27 -5.46 3.09
N GLY A 103 8.32 -5.41 2.26
CA GLY A 103 8.14 -5.39 0.82
C GLY A 103 9.42 -5.37 0.00
N ASP A 104 9.26 -5.15 -1.30
CA ASP A 104 10.35 -5.04 -2.26
C ASP A 104 10.80 -3.58 -2.44
N SER A 105 11.41 -3.27 -3.59
CA SER A 105 11.82 -1.90 -3.94
C SER A 105 10.65 -0.93 -4.08
N GLN A 106 9.42 -1.38 -4.39
CA GLN A 106 8.24 -0.53 -4.48
C GLN A 106 7.75 -0.11 -3.10
N ALA A 107 7.79 -1.02 -2.12
CA ALA A 107 7.43 -0.70 -0.75
C ALA A 107 8.34 0.39 -0.14
N LYS A 108 9.60 0.49 -0.59
CA LYS A 108 10.50 1.60 -0.20
C LYS A 108 9.97 2.98 -0.63
N LEU A 109 9.30 3.08 -1.79
CA LEU A 109 8.68 4.33 -2.23
C LEU A 109 7.48 4.71 -1.36
N MET A 110 6.73 3.71 -0.89
CA MET A 110 5.64 3.92 0.07
C MET A 110 6.19 4.45 1.39
N VAL A 111 7.27 3.86 1.92
CA VAL A 111 7.95 4.34 3.13
C VAL A 111 8.39 5.79 2.99
N VAL A 112 9.04 6.17 1.88
CA VAL A 112 9.45 7.56 1.66
C VAL A 112 8.24 8.49 1.62
N SER A 113 7.21 8.14 0.86
CA SER A 113 5.99 8.96 0.77
C SER A 113 5.31 9.12 2.14
N PHE A 114 5.27 8.04 2.93
CA PHE A 114 4.75 8.06 4.30
C PHE A 114 5.56 8.99 5.20
N LEU A 115 6.88 8.94 5.12
CA LEU A 115 7.76 9.83 5.87
C LEU A 115 7.72 11.29 5.40
N GLU A 116 7.46 11.57 4.12
CA GLU A 116 7.21 12.93 3.60
C GLU A 116 5.91 13.53 4.12
N LEU A 117 4.89 12.69 4.37
CA LEU A 117 3.66 13.12 5.05
C LEU A 117 3.97 13.49 6.50
N LEU A 118 4.69 12.66 7.24
CA LEU A 118 4.93 12.86 8.68
C LEU A 118 5.99 13.93 9.00
N MET A 119 7.01 14.07 8.15
CA MET A 119 8.19 14.90 8.42
C MET A 119 8.32 16.05 7.41
N ARG A 120 9.30 16.94 7.63
CA ARG A 120 9.65 17.98 6.64
C ARG A 120 10.48 17.35 5.53
N SER A 121 10.36 17.87 4.30
CA SER A 121 11.04 17.33 3.11
C SER A 121 12.56 17.19 3.26
N GLU A 122 13.18 18.11 4.00
CA GLU A 122 14.63 18.16 4.22
C GLU A 122 15.17 16.97 5.04
N SER A 123 14.41 16.50 6.04
CA SER A 123 14.78 15.31 6.83
C SER A 123 14.63 14.01 6.04
N VAL A 124 13.72 13.97 5.05
CA VAL A 124 13.48 12.77 4.25
C VAL A 124 14.55 12.58 3.18
N GLY A 125 15.15 13.66 2.67
CA GLY A 125 16.19 13.59 1.63
C GLY A 125 17.41 12.75 2.04
N ARG A 126 17.87 12.89 3.29
CA ARG A 126 18.97 12.05 3.83
C ARG A 126 18.54 10.60 3.99
N LEU A 127 17.32 10.40 4.49
CA LEU A 127 16.74 9.09 4.76
C LEU A 127 16.54 8.25 3.50
N ARG A 128 16.21 8.91 2.38
CA ARG A 128 16.09 8.27 1.07
C ARG A 128 17.40 7.60 0.64
N SER A 129 18.55 8.19 0.93
CA SER A 129 19.85 7.56 0.60
C SER A 129 20.03 6.24 1.35
N ASP A 130 19.70 6.22 2.64
CA ASP A 130 19.92 5.07 3.52
C ASP A 130 18.92 3.93 3.22
N LEU A 131 17.65 4.27 3.00
CA LEU A 131 16.59 3.30 2.69
C LEU A 131 16.80 2.60 1.34
N PHE A 132 17.31 3.32 0.33
CA PHE A 132 17.48 2.78 -1.02
C PHE A 132 18.77 1.99 -1.23
N MET A 133 19.59 1.78 -0.19
CA MET A 133 20.66 0.79 -0.23
C MET A 133 20.08 -0.60 -0.53
N ARG A 134 20.76 -1.37 -1.39
CA ARG A 134 20.27 -2.68 -1.86
C ARG A 134 20.13 -3.65 -0.68
N HIS A 135 19.00 -4.36 -0.62
CA HIS A 135 18.69 -5.43 0.34
C HIS A 135 18.81 -5.05 1.82
N ASN A 136 18.66 -3.77 2.15
CA ASN A 136 18.77 -3.32 3.53
C ASN A 136 17.40 -3.28 4.22
N ASP A 137 17.34 -3.85 5.42
CA ASP A 137 16.31 -3.54 6.39
C ASP A 137 16.59 -2.15 6.97
N TYR A 138 15.54 -1.44 7.40
CA TYR A 138 15.67 -0.07 7.88
C TYR A 138 14.83 0.13 9.13
N SER A 139 15.39 0.73 10.17
CA SER A 139 14.67 1.04 11.40
C SER A 139 14.95 2.49 11.81
N MET A 140 13.89 3.21 12.19
CA MET A 140 14.01 4.56 12.74
C MET A 140 12.96 4.84 13.79
N VAL A 141 13.20 5.88 14.58
CA VAL A 141 12.20 6.46 15.48
C VAL A 141 11.97 7.92 15.08
N VAL A 142 10.74 8.28 14.78
CA VAL A 142 10.33 9.66 14.53
C VAL A 142 10.15 10.34 15.88
N GLN A 143 11.21 10.99 16.37
CA GLN A 143 11.30 11.52 17.74
C GLN A 143 10.14 12.45 18.13
N ASN A 144 9.64 13.25 17.19
CA ASN A 144 8.57 14.22 17.47
C ASN A 144 7.23 13.57 17.88
N ILE A 145 6.99 12.32 17.48
CA ILE A 145 5.74 11.58 17.74
C ILE A 145 5.98 10.23 18.42
N GLY A 146 7.23 9.90 18.76
CA GLY A 146 7.58 8.60 19.36
C GLY A 146 7.26 7.38 18.49
N MET A 147 6.96 7.57 17.20
CA MET A 147 6.62 6.48 16.29
C MET A 147 7.86 5.71 15.88
N LYS A 148 7.85 4.38 16.03
CA LYS A 148 8.88 3.49 15.49
C LYS A 148 8.46 3.02 14.10
N LEU A 149 9.37 3.09 13.13
CA LEU A 149 9.18 2.57 11.79
C LEU A 149 10.25 1.52 11.49
N ASP A 150 9.82 0.31 11.14
CA ASP A 150 10.69 -0.75 10.65
C ASP A 150 10.29 -1.15 9.22
N PHE A 151 11.25 -1.17 8.31
CA PHE A 151 11.12 -1.70 6.97
C PHE A 151 11.93 -2.98 6.83
N ILE A 152 11.29 -4.04 6.32
CA ILE A 152 11.89 -5.36 6.11
C ILE A 152 11.88 -5.69 4.61
N SER A 153 13.06 -5.97 4.05
CA SER A 153 13.22 -6.27 2.64
C SER A 153 12.85 -7.72 2.34
N LEU A 154 11.75 -7.96 1.61
CA LEU A 154 11.33 -9.32 1.20
C LEU A 154 12.30 -9.98 0.20
N LEU A 155 13.16 -9.19 -0.44
CA LEU A 155 14.24 -9.71 -1.30
C LEU A 155 15.29 -10.53 -0.52
N MET A 156 15.33 -10.40 0.81
CA MET A 156 16.17 -11.21 1.71
C MET A 156 15.45 -12.46 2.24
N LEU A 157 14.13 -12.59 2.01
CA LEU A 157 13.32 -13.68 2.56
C LEU A 157 13.30 -14.96 1.73
N GLY A 158 14.06 -15.02 0.63
CA GLY A 158 14.36 -16.28 -0.07
C GLY A 158 13.12 -17.09 -0.48
N ILE A 159 12.11 -16.42 -1.08
CA ILE A 159 11.00 -17.05 -1.79
C ILE A 159 11.22 -16.82 -3.29
#